data_AF-A0A9Q0LQK8-F1
#
_entry.id   AF-A0A9Q0LQK8-F1
#
_cell.length_a   1.000
_cell.length_b   1.000
_cell.length_c   1.000
_cell.angle_alpha   90.00
_cell.angle_beta   90.00
_cell.angle_gamma   90.00
#
_symmetry.space_group_name_H-M   'P 1'
#
loop_
_entity.id
_entity.type
_entity.pdbx_description
1 polymer ?
#
loop_
_entity_poly.entity_id
_entity_poly.type
_entity_poly.pdbx_seq_one_letter_code
_entity_poly.pdbx_strand_id
1 'polypeptide(L)'
;MSKLFDAIEEGNFRKIKRILKGGVDPNFPEHNTALHLASKFSNNYKLFKLLLSYGANANSQNLDTPLHYLCTFQPNRIDLIRLFLKFGGCVNARNMNTPLHYVCMSKTTLEVVKFLVSSGALVNAQNKFTIFIVNRKNIHLFHLCVYNSSKKEIIRYLISQGARIDARNGKTPSHFAFDENIKDLLKFYNSIQEDFKKLFKRSELCDLVLKIENKQIQVHSMIFQFRIPEIPYQKIVGILEKKKLEEAMNFLKFVYYGRVKNLEKLKSMIYQDLGLGENYIEKKEGKQGLVSDLKMLYLNEKGQDFKILVGKEIIKTHKLILFARSRLFRGMFLSVKDDSNSVHDYTQKPSKSIQQFFKFLYFDEIPNNIQIRIAKDLLEMADFYQINKKSYLFLQLEEILQNKLI
;
A
#
# COMPACT_ATOMS: atom_id res chain seq x y z
N MET A 1 24.12 17.11 -36.64
CA MET A 1 23.80 16.70 -35.26
C MET A 1 23.93 15.20 -35.07
N SER A 2 23.78 14.37 -36.13
CA SER A 2 24.22 12.95 -36.12
C SER A 2 25.65 12.74 -35.57
N LYS A 3 26.60 13.64 -35.88
CA LYS A 3 27.99 13.55 -35.39
C LYS A 3 28.15 13.46 -33.86
N LEU A 4 27.24 14.06 -33.07
CA LEU A 4 27.27 13.93 -31.60
C LEU A 4 26.80 12.54 -31.16
N PHE A 5 25.77 12.01 -31.83
CA PHE A 5 25.19 10.71 -31.53
C PHE A 5 26.13 9.58 -31.95
N ASP A 6 26.70 9.64 -33.14
CA ASP A 6 27.74 8.72 -33.62
C ASP A 6 28.89 8.68 -32.61
N ALA A 7 29.32 9.85 -32.11
CA ALA A 7 30.40 9.93 -31.11
C ALA A 7 30.02 9.30 -29.75
N ILE A 8 28.74 9.35 -29.35
CA ILE A 8 28.23 8.73 -28.11
C ILE A 8 28.18 7.21 -28.27
N GLU A 9 27.70 6.70 -29.40
CA GLU A 9 27.67 5.26 -29.70
C GLU A 9 29.08 4.67 -29.82
N GLU A 10 30.00 5.40 -30.47
CA GLU A 10 31.44 5.07 -30.54
C GLU A 10 32.16 5.17 -29.18
N GLY A 11 31.55 5.81 -28.17
CA GLY A 11 32.18 6.08 -26.87
C GLY A 11 33.35 7.08 -26.93
N ASN A 12 33.46 7.89 -27.99
CA ASN A 12 34.59 8.78 -28.22
C ASN A 12 34.50 10.07 -27.41
N PHE A 13 34.89 9.98 -26.13
CA PHE A 13 34.78 11.09 -25.15
C PHE A 13 35.48 12.39 -25.60
N ARG A 14 36.62 12.30 -26.30
CA ARG A 14 37.34 13.49 -26.81
C ARG A 14 36.54 14.20 -27.90
N LYS A 15 35.97 13.43 -28.83
CA LYS A 15 35.09 13.92 -29.92
C LYS A 15 33.83 14.57 -29.34
N ILE A 16 33.18 13.92 -28.36
CA ILE A 16 31.99 14.46 -27.66
C ILE A 16 32.30 15.81 -27.01
N LYS A 17 33.38 15.90 -26.21
CA LYS A 17 33.76 17.13 -25.53
C LYS A 17 34.04 18.29 -26.50
N ARG A 18 34.68 18.01 -27.63
CA ARG A 18 34.95 19.02 -28.67
C ARG A 18 33.65 19.50 -29.32
N ILE A 19 32.72 18.59 -29.62
CA ILE A 19 31.42 18.93 -30.24
C ILE A 19 30.58 19.83 -29.31
N LEU A 20 30.49 19.48 -28.02
CA LEU A 20 29.73 20.28 -27.04
C LEU A 20 30.35 21.66 -26.81
N LYS A 21 31.69 21.76 -26.77
CA LYS A 21 32.39 23.05 -26.72
C LYS A 21 32.12 23.93 -27.95
N GLY A 22 31.82 23.33 -29.09
CA GLY A 22 31.43 24.03 -30.31
C GLY A 22 30.00 24.58 -30.29
N GLY A 23 29.29 24.48 -29.15
CA GLY A 23 27.94 25.04 -28.99
C GLY A 23 26.81 24.14 -29.49
N VAL A 24 27.07 22.86 -29.78
CA VAL A 24 26.00 21.92 -30.16
C VAL A 24 25.12 21.66 -28.95
N ASP A 25 23.81 21.91 -29.10
CA ASP A 25 22.81 21.65 -28.06
C ASP A 25 22.64 20.13 -27.82
N PRO A 26 22.96 19.62 -26.61
CA PRO A 26 22.76 18.20 -26.29
C PRO A 26 21.29 17.76 -26.22
N ASN A 27 20.35 18.72 -26.23
CA ASN A 27 18.92 18.47 -26.16
C ASN A 27 18.24 18.33 -27.51
N PHE A 28 18.94 18.61 -28.62
CA PHE A 28 18.34 18.56 -29.95
C PHE A 28 17.75 17.16 -30.23
N PRO A 29 16.42 17.05 -30.45
CA PRO A 29 15.78 15.74 -30.61
C PRO A 29 15.74 15.33 -32.09
N GLU A 30 16.48 14.29 -32.48
CA GLU A 30 16.22 13.55 -33.74
C GLU A 30 15.37 12.28 -33.52
N HIS A 31 15.09 11.93 -32.25
CA HIS A 31 14.10 10.97 -31.73
C HIS A 31 14.46 10.68 -30.26
N ASN A 32 15.75 10.59 -29.97
CA ASN A 32 16.38 10.51 -28.64
C ASN A 32 17.31 11.71 -28.45
N THR A 33 17.44 12.24 -27.23
CA THR A 33 18.49 13.24 -26.92
C THR A 33 19.83 12.55 -26.65
N ALA A 34 20.92 13.33 -26.58
CA ALA A 34 22.24 12.80 -26.25
C ALA A 34 22.24 12.00 -24.93
N LEU A 35 21.44 12.43 -23.95
CA LEU A 35 21.34 11.76 -22.66
C LEU A 35 20.56 10.44 -22.72
N HIS A 36 19.56 10.32 -23.60
CA HIS A 36 18.87 9.04 -23.86
C HIS A 36 19.83 8.00 -24.46
N LEU A 37 20.59 8.40 -25.48
CA LEU A 37 21.56 7.51 -26.12
C LEU A 37 22.67 7.09 -25.16
N ALA A 38 23.18 8.03 -24.37
CA ALA A 38 24.14 7.71 -23.31
C ALA A 38 23.57 6.69 -22.32
N SER A 39 22.32 6.86 -21.84
CA SER A 39 21.65 5.91 -20.93
C SER A 39 21.50 4.50 -21.52
N LYS A 40 21.37 4.38 -22.85
CA LYS A 40 21.24 3.09 -23.53
C LYS A 40 22.58 2.41 -23.79
N PHE A 41 23.57 3.16 -24.27
CA PHE A 41 24.79 2.59 -24.85
C PHE A 41 26.07 2.78 -24.02
N SER A 42 26.08 3.72 -23.08
CA SER A 42 27.30 4.06 -22.33
C SER A 42 27.16 3.78 -20.84
N ASN A 43 28.20 3.16 -20.26
CA ASN A 43 28.34 2.98 -18.81
C ASN A 43 29.27 4.04 -18.17
N ASN A 44 29.79 5.01 -18.95
CA ASN A 44 30.83 5.92 -18.49
C ASN A 44 30.26 7.12 -17.72
N TYR A 45 30.44 7.14 -16.40
CA TYR A 45 29.99 8.22 -15.51
C TYR A 45 30.45 9.62 -15.96
N LYS A 46 31.68 9.75 -16.46
CA LYS A 46 32.24 11.04 -16.90
C LYS A 46 31.49 11.60 -18.10
N LEU A 47 30.96 10.75 -18.97
CA LEU A 47 30.13 11.16 -20.11
C LEU A 47 28.82 11.79 -19.64
N PHE A 48 28.10 11.13 -18.74
CA PHE A 48 26.85 11.66 -18.20
C PHE A 48 27.07 12.99 -17.48
N LYS A 49 28.11 13.07 -16.64
CA LYS A 49 28.47 14.31 -15.95
C LYS A 49 28.78 15.43 -16.95
N LEU A 50 29.51 15.11 -18.03
CA LEU A 50 29.82 16.08 -19.09
C LEU A 50 28.53 16.57 -19.77
N LEU A 51 27.69 15.67 -20.27
CA LEU A 51 26.43 16.03 -20.95
C LEU A 51 25.54 16.90 -20.05
N LEU A 52 25.32 16.49 -18.80
CA LEU A 52 24.53 17.24 -17.82
C LEU A 52 25.14 18.60 -17.51
N SER A 53 26.47 18.71 -17.41
CA SER A 53 27.15 19.99 -17.19
C SER A 53 27.08 20.95 -18.37
N TYR A 54 26.81 20.45 -19.58
CA TYR A 54 26.56 21.25 -20.79
C TYR A 54 25.06 21.47 -21.04
N GLY A 55 24.21 21.31 -20.01
CA GLY A 55 22.78 21.64 -20.10
C GLY A 55 21.90 20.54 -20.68
N ALA A 56 22.38 19.29 -20.78
CA ALA A 56 21.50 18.18 -21.15
C ALA A 56 20.37 18.03 -20.12
N ASN A 57 19.14 18.03 -20.58
CA ASN A 57 17.94 17.96 -19.76
C ASN A 57 17.67 16.51 -19.31
N ALA A 58 17.85 16.23 -18.01
CA ALA A 58 17.57 14.94 -17.39
C ALA A 58 16.08 14.52 -17.48
N ASN A 59 15.20 15.47 -17.74
CA ASN A 59 13.76 15.28 -17.95
C ASN A 59 13.34 15.44 -19.42
N SER A 60 14.29 15.51 -20.36
CA SER A 60 13.93 15.46 -21.78
C SER A 60 13.05 14.24 -22.02
N GLN A 61 11.95 14.41 -22.74
CA GLN A 61 10.97 13.35 -22.89
C GLN A 61 10.69 13.14 -24.37
N ASN A 62 10.95 11.91 -24.84
CA ASN A 62 10.34 11.42 -26.07
C ASN A 62 9.10 10.58 -25.70
N LEU A 63 9.14 9.25 -25.88
CA LEU A 63 8.22 8.31 -25.23
C LEU A 63 8.61 8.01 -23.78
N ASP A 64 9.89 8.10 -23.45
CA ASP A 64 10.51 7.84 -22.15
C ASP A 64 11.36 9.06 -21.77
N THR A 65 11.90 9.06 -20.55
CA THR A 65 12.95 10.01 -20.15
C THR A 65 14.30 9.30 -20.10
N PRO A 66 15.43 10.02 -20.06
CA PRO A 66 16.74 9.42 -19.90
C PRO A 66 16.84 8.52 -18.66
N LEU A 67 16.11 8.85 -17.59
CA LEU A 67 16.04 8.03 -16.37
C LEU A 67 15.28 6.72 -16.59
N HIS A 68 14.19 6.73 -17.38
CA HIS A 68 13.52 5.49 -17.77
C HIS A 68 14.48 4.57 -18.54
N TYR A 69 15.19 5.11 -19.54
CA TYR A 69 16.21 4.36 -20.29
C TYR A 69 17.28 3.78 -19.37
N LEU A 70 17.79 4.57 -18.43
CA LEU A 70 18.78 4.10 -17.46
C LEU A 70 18.24 2.95 -16.62
N CYS A 71 17.01 3.05 -16.11
CA CYS A 71 16.34 2.00 -15.33
C CYS A 71 16.01 0.73 -16.16
N THR A 72 15.86 0.85 -17.48
CA THR A 72 15.65 -0.29 -18.39
C THR A 72 16.96 -1.00 -18.74
N PHE A 73 17.94 -0.25 -19.25
CA PHE A 73 19.16 -0.82 -19.83
C PHE A 73 20.28 -1.00 -18.82
N GLN A 74 20.33 -0.18 -17.77
CA GLN A 74 21.39 -0.18 -16.77
C GLN A 74 20.84 -0.02 -15.34
N PRO A 75 19.87 -0.86 -14.91
CA PRO A 75 19.12 -0.69 -13.66
C PRO A 75 20.01 -0.61 -12.40
N ASN A 76 21.18 -1.26 -12.41
CA ASN A 76 22.07 -1.35 -11.25
C ASN A 76 23.06 -0.18 -11.13
N ARG A 77 22.95 0.84 -11.97
CA ARG A 77 23.82 2.03 -11.95
C ARG A 77 23.31 3.11 -11.01
N ILE A 78 23.31 2.79 -9.71
CA ILE A 78 22.88 3.71 -8.64
C ILE A 78 23.65 5.03 -8.68
N ASP A 79 24.93 5.00 -9.03
CA ASP A 79 25.78 6.17 -9.22
C ASP A 79 25.22 7.13 -10.28
N LEU A 80 24.74 6.59 -11.40
CA LEU A 80 24.12 7.36 -12.48
C LEU A 80 22.71 7.84 -12.13
N ILE A 81 21.91 7.00 -11.47
CA ILE A 81 20.56 7.40 -10.99
C ILE A 81 20.73 8.60 -10.04
N ARG A 82 21.65 8.52 -9.08
CA ARG A 82 21.97 9.61 -8.16
C ARG A 82 22.41 10.87 -8.89
N LEU A 83 23.23 10.73 -9.93
CA LEU A 83 23.66 11.86 -10.76
C LEU A 83 22.47 12.52 -11.47
N PHE A 84 21.55 11.74 -12.03
CA PHE A 84 20.38 12.27 -12.74
C PHE A 84 19.49 13.05 -11.78
N LEU A 85 19.19 12.49 -10.60
CA LEU A 85 18.39 13.16 -9.57
C LEU A 85 19.08 14.44 -9.08
N LYS A 86 20.41 14.44 -8.94
CA LYS A 86 21.20 15.63 -8.57
C LYS A 86 21.07 16.76 -9.59
N PHE A 87 20.92 16.45 -10.88
CA PHE A 87 20.71 17.41 -11.95
C PHE A 87 19.21 17.63 -12.27
N GLY A 88 18.33 17.44 -11.28
CA GLY A 88 16.90 17.75 -11.40
C GLY A 88 16.07 16.69 -12.11
N GLY A 89 16.61 15.49 -12.35
CA GLY A 89 15.85 14.37 -12.89
C GLY A 89 14.67 14.00 -11.99
N CYS A 90 13.50 13.82 -12.58
CA CYS A 90 12.28 13.51 -11.83
C CYS A 90 12.21 12.00 -11.53
N VAL A 91 12.34 11.63 -10.25
CA VAL A 91 12.24 10.24 -9.78
C VAL A 91 10.90 9.58 -10.13
N ASN A 92 9.85 10.41 -10.23
CA ASN A 92 8.50 10.02 -10.61
C ASN A 92 8.14 10.48 -12.03
N ALA A 93 9.14 10.68 -12.89
CA ALA A 93 8.92 10.94 -14.31
C ALA A 93 7.93 9.90 -14.84
N ARG A 94 7.01 10.34 -15.70
CA ARG A 94 5.88 9.51 -16.06
C ARG A 94 5.67 9.50 -17.56
N ASN A 95 5.75 8.30 -18.12
CA ASN A 95 5.10 7.98 -19.38
C ASN A 95 3.88 7.09 -19.09
N MET A 96 3.83 5.88 -19.64
CA MET A 96 2.91 4.85 -19.18
C MET A 96 3.32 4.27 -17.82
N ASN A 97 4.61 4.26 -17.51
CA ASN A 97 5.25 3.72 -16.31
C ASN A 97 6.01 4.84 -15.57
N THR A 98 6.56 4.53 -14.39
CA THR A 98 7.55 5.37 -13.70
C THR A 98 8.92 4.66 -13.72
N PRO A 99 10.05 5.33 -13.43
CA PRO A 99 11.35 4.66 -13.33
C PRO A 99 11.34 3.43 -12.40
N LEU A 100 10.60 3.51 -11.29
CA LEU A 100 10.43 2.40 -10.35
C LEU A 100 9.74 1.17 -10.98
N HIS A 101 8.81 1.37 -11.93
CA HIS A 101 8.21 0.26 -12.68
C HIS A 101 9.26 -0.47 -13.53
N TYR A 102 10.09 0.25 -14.27
CA TYR A 102 11.14 -0.35 -15.09
C TYR A 102 12.16 -1.10 -14.23
N VAL A 103 12.60 -0.52 -13.12
CA VAL A 103 13.47 -1.22 -12.15
C VAL A 103 12.83 -2.52 -11.64
N CYS A 104 11.52 -2.51 -11.33
CA CYS A 104 10.78 -3.72 -10.96
C CYS A 104 10.63 -4.74 -12.10
N MET A 105 10.76 -4.36 -13.35
CA MET A 105 10.71 -5.27 -14.50
C MET A 105 12.10 -5.80 -14.92
N SER A 106 13.18 -5.06 -14.65
CA SER A 106 14.56 -5.40 -15.02
C SER A 106 15.26 -6.33 -14.02
N LYS A 107 16.42 -6.90 -14.35
CA LYS A 107 17.28 -7.59 -13.35
C LYS A 107 18.00 -6.56 -12.46
N THR A 108 17.35 -6.16 -11.36
CA THR A 108 17.83 -5.12 -10.44
C THR A 108 18.19 -5.67 -9.06
N THR A 109 19.05 -4.96 -8.33
CA THR A 109 19.30 -5.21 -6.91
C THR A 109 18.28 -4.50 -6.00
N LEU A 110 18.14 -4.99 -4.77
CA LEU A 110 17.33 -4.34 -3.72
C LEU A 110 17.83 -2.92 -3.41
N GLU A 111 19.13 -2.70 -3.48
CA GLU A 111 19.76 -1.41 -3.16
C GLU A 111 19.26 -0.27 -4.08
N VAL A 112 19.10 -0.56 -5.38
CA VAL A 112 18.53 0.40 -6.35
C VAL A 112 17.10 0.78 -5.95
N VAL A 113 16.29 -0.21 -5.60
CA VAL A 113 14.89 0.00 -5.20
C VAL A 113 14.82 0.82 -3.92
N LYS A 114 15.65 0.48 -2.92
CA LYS A 114 15.78 1.26 -1.68
C LYS A 114 16.15 2.70 -1.97
N PHE A 115 17.11 2.93 -2.86
CA PHE A 115 17.55 4.29 -3.21
C PHE A 115 16.46 5.10 -3.92
N LEU A 116 15.72 4.51 -4.86
CA LEU A 116 14.63 5.20 -5.54
C LEU A 116 13.49 5.54 -4.56
N VAL A 117 13.10 4.60 -3.71
CA VAL A 117 12.03 4.82 -2.72
C VAL A 117 12.44 5.88 -1.70
N SER A 118 13.68 5.84 -1.18
CA SER A 118 14.19 6.89 -0.27
C SER A 118 14.33 8.25 -0.95
N SER A 119 14.46 8.27 -2.28
CA SER A 119 14.45 9.50 -3.09
C SER A 119 13.04 9.97 -3.48
N GLY A 120 11.98 9.36 -2.94
CA GLY A 120 10.59 9.78 -3.14
C GLY A 120 9.84 9.05 -4.27
N ALA A 121 10.34 7.91 -4.76
CA ALA A 121 9.60 7.12 -5.75
C ALA A 121 8.27 6.59 -5.17
N LEU A 122 7.19 6.74 -5.93
CA LEU A 122 5.85 6.32 -5.51
C LEU A 122 5.68 4.80 -5.60
N VAL A 123 5.71 4.11 -4.44
CA VAL A 123 5.54 2.65 -4.29
C VAL A 123 4.18 2.15 -4.80
N ASN A 124 3.16 3.01 -4.77
CA ASN A 124 1.80 2.67 -5.19
C ASN A 124 1.41 3.31 -6.53
N ALA A 125 2.39 3.73 -7.34
CA ALA A 125 2.12 4.27 -8.66
C ALA A 125 1.42 3.20 -9.53
N GLN A 126 0.42 3.67 -10.27
CA GLN A 126 -0.26 2.87 -11.29
C GLN A 126 0.36 3.19 -12.65
N ASN A 127 0.53 2.19 -13.50
CA ASN A 127 0.83 2.46 -14.90
C ASN A 127 -0.47 2.78 -15.67
N LYS A 128 -0.35 3.44 -16.83
CA LYS A 128 -1.45 3.58 -17.80
C LYS A 128 -1.49 2.41 -18.79
N PHE A 129 -0.61 1.43 -18.61
CA PHE A 129 -0.32 0.40 -19.60
C PHE A 129 -1.40 -0.69 -19.58
N THR A 130 -2.01 -0.93 -20.75
CA THR A 130 -2.87 -2.09 -20.99
C THR A 130 -2.03 -3.16 -21.66
N ILE A 131 -1.50 -4.12 -20.90
CA ILE A 131 -0.87 -5.31 -21.48
C ILE A 131 -1.97 -6.34 -21.82
N PHE A 132 -1.78 -7.07 -22.93
CA PHE A 132 -2.61 -8.22 -23.36
C PHE A 132 -2.90 -9.27 -22.26
N ILE A 133 -2.11 -9.31 -21.19
CA ILE A 133 -2.22 -10.27 -20.08
C ILE A 133 -3.44 -9.97 -19.18
N VAL A 134 -4.04 -8.78 -19.22
CA VAL A 134 -5.26 -8.47 -18.45
C VAL A 134 -6.14 -7.42 -19.12
N ASN A 135 -7.43 -7.73 -19.28
CA ASN A 135 -8.48 -6.83 -19.78
C ASN A 135 -8.31 -5.37 -19.31
N ARG A 136 -7.89 -4.49 -20.23
CA ARG A 136 -8.02 -3.01 -20.24
C ARG A 136 -8.08 -2.29 -18.87
N LYS A 137 -7.17 -2.58 -17.93
CA LYS A 137 -7.09 -1.90 -16.62
C LYS A 137 -5.66 -1.60 -16.21
N ASN A 138 -5.46 -0.44 -15.56
CA ASN A 138 -4.18 0.01 -15.01
C ASN A 138 -3.54 -1.07 -14.11
N ILE A 139 -2.29 -1.41 -14.37
CA ILE A 139 -1.51 -2.36 -13.57
C ILE A 139 -0.78 -1.56 -12.48
N HIS A 140 -0.91 -1.97 -11.22
CA HIS A 140 -0.16 -1.33 -10.14
C HIS A 140 1.29 -1.82 -10.15
N LEU A 141 2.24 -0.99 -9.74
CA LEU A 141 3.66 -1.37 -9.62
C LEU A 141 3.84 -2.76 -8.98
N PHE A 142 3.11 -3.00 -7.88
CA PHE A 142 3.22 -4.22 -7.11
C PHE A 142 2.80 -5.49 -7.89
N HIS A 143 1.83 -5.41 -8.81
CA HIS A 143 1.50 -6.53 -9.71
C HIS A 143 2.70 -6.93 -10.57
N LEU A 144 3.44 -5.96 -11.11
CA LEU A 144 4.61 -6.22 -11.96
C LEU A 144 5.76 -6.83 -11.15
N CYS A 145 6.03 -6.29 -9.95
CA CYS A 145 7.09 -6.83 -9.10
C CYS A 145 6.75 -8.27 -8.65
N VAL A 146 5.47 -8.60 -8.39
CA VAL A 146 5.03 -9.95 -8.01
C VAL A 146 5.06 -10.93 -9.18
N TYR A 147 4.70 -10.47 -10.39
CA TYR A 147 4.81 -11.27 -11.61
C TYR A 147 6.24 -11.76 -11.85
N ASN A 148 7.23 -10.93 -11.53
CA ASN A 148 8.64 -11.31 -11.54
C ASN A 148 9.04 -11.98 -10.22
N SER A 149 8.68 -13.26 -10.06
CA SER A 149 8.83 -14.03 -8.82
C SER A 149 10.24 -14.16 -8.25
N SER A 150 11.28 -13.88 -9.04
CA SER A 150 12.69 -13.94 -8.60
C SER A 150 13.08 -12.87 -7.55
N LYS A 151 12.15 -11.98 -7.17
CA LYS A 151 12.43 -10.75 -6.43
C LYS A 151 11.86 -10.73 -5.01
N LYS A 152 11.94 -11.86 -4.28
CA LYS A 152 11.36 -11.99 -2.93
C LYS A 152 11.75 -10.88 -1.96
N GLU A 153 13.03 -10.47 -1.96
CA GLU A 153 13.52 -9.40 -1.10
C GLU A 153 12.97 -8.02 -1.47
N ILE A 154 12.87 -7.73 -2.77
CA ILE A 154 12.24 -6.49 -3.27
C ILE A 154 10.74 -6.50 -2.96
N ILE A 155 10.06 -7.64 -3.11
CA ILE A 155 8.65 -7.79 -2.74
C ILE A 155 8.50 -7.50 -1.24
N ARG A 156 9.28 -8.16 -0.37
CA ARG A 156 9.27 -7.89 1.07
C ARG A 156 9.51 -6.43 1.37
N TYR A 157 10.52 -5.82 0.75
CA TYR A 157 10.82 -4.40 0.92
C TYR A 157 9.70 -3.49 0.44
N LEU A 158 9.13 -3.71 -0.75
CA LEU A 158 8.02 -2.88 -1.24
C LEU A 158 6.78 -3.02 -0.38
N ILE A 159 6.50 -4.24 0.10
CA ILE A 159 5.51 -4.42 1.15
C ILE A 159 5.91 -3.53 2.32
N SER A 160 7.18 -3.60 2.81
CA SER A 160 7.89 -2.78 3.86
C SER A 160 7.83 -1.27 3.68
N GLN A 161 7.50 -0.81 2.47
CA GLN A 161 7.28 0.59 2.13
C GLN A 161 5.79 0.92 1.87
N GLY A 162 4.87 0.05 2.27
CA GLY A 162 3.42 0.28 2.17
C GLY A 162 2.79 -0.05 0.81
N ALA A 163 3.35 -1.01 0.07
CA ALA A 163 2.74 -1.45 -1.18
C ALA A 163 1.33 -2.03 -0.99
N ARG A 164 0.41 -1.68 -1.90
CA ARG A 164 -0.96 -2.22 -1.96
C ARG A 164 -0.95 -3.68 -2.44
N ILE A 165 -0.76 -4.61 -1.52
CA ILE A 165 -0.74 -6.07 -1.78
C ILE A 165 -2.06 -6.62 -2.33
N ASP A 166 -3.15 -5.88 -2.12
CA ASP A 166 -4.53 -6.24 -2.49
C ASP A 166 -5.09 -5.38 -3.64
N ALA A 167 -4.25 -4.56 -4.28
CA ALA A 167 -4.65 -3.74 -5.43
C ALA A 167 -5.34 -4.58 -6.52
N ARG A 168 -6.35 -4.04 -7.19
CA ARG A 168 -7.13 -4.80 -8.19
C ARG A 168 -7.03 -4.17 -9.57
N ASN A 169 -6.69 -4.99 -10.57
CA ASN A 169 -6.85 -4.69 -12.00
C ASN A 169 -7.82 -5.70 -12.65
N GLY A 170 -8.76 -6.23 -11.86
CA GLY A 170 -9.53 -7.45 -12.16
C GLY A 170 -9.03 -8.65 -11.35
N LYS A 171 -7.73 -8.74 -11.07
CA LYS A 171 -7.11 -9.72 -10.16
C LYS A 171 -6.20 -9.02 -9.14
N THR A 172 -5.91 -9.68 -8.02
CA THR A 172 -4.91 -9.19 -7.04
C THR A 172 -3.49 -9.60 -7.46
N PRO A 173 -2.43 -8.90 -7.00
CA PRO A 173 -1.04 -9.25 -7.28
C PRO A 173 -0.72 -10.73 -7.05
N SER A 174 -1.25 -11.33 -5.97
CA SER A 174 -1.06 -12.75 -5.66
C SER A 174 -1.53 -13.71 -6.76
N HIS A 175 -2.50 -13.34 -7.59
CA HIS A 175 -2.93 -14.17 -8.72
C HIS A 175 -1.90 -14.23 -9.86
N PHE A 176 -0.95 -13.28 -9.91
CA PHE A 176 0.10 -13.21 -10.92
C PHE A 176 1.43 -13.78 -10.44
N ALA A 177 1.52 -14.21 -9.18
CA ALA A 177 2.72 -14.87 -8.68
C ALA A 177 2.85 -16.26 -9.30
N PHE A 178 3.97 -16.53 -9.98
CA PHE A 178 4.29 -17.88 -10.45
C PHE A 178 4.83 -18.79 -9.34
N ASP A 179 5.59 -18.21 -8.41
CA ASP A 179 6.20 -18.94 -7.28
C ASP A 179 5.22 -19.08 -6.12
N GLU A 180 4.97 -20.32 -5.69
CA GLU A 180 4.13 -20.63 -4.53
C GLU A 180 4.65 -19.97 -3.25
N ASN A 181 5.97 -19.78 -3.09
CA ASN A 181 6.52 -19.08 -1.94
C ASN A 181 6.10 -17.61 -1.90
N ILE A 182 5.96 -16.95 -3.06
CA ILE A 182 5.45 -15.58 -3.14
C ILE A 182 3.96 -15.56 -2.90
N LYS A 183 3.20 -16.53 -3.42
CA LYS A 183 1.78 -16.66 -3.08
C LYS A 183 1.59 -16.85 -1.60
N ASP A 184 2.34 -17.74 -0.97
CA ASP A 184 2.26 -18.02 0.46
C ASP A 184 2.75 -16.84 1.27
N LEU A 185 3.80 -16.14 0.85
CA LEU A 185 4.20 -14.86 1.45
C LEU A 185 3.02 -13.87 1.44
N LEU A 186 2.37 -13.67 0.29
CA LEU A 186 1.24 -12.74 0.15
C LEU A 186 -0.04 -13.21 0.87
N LYS A 187 -0.27 -14.53 0.99
CA LYS A 187 -1.35 -15.11 1.81
C LYS A 187 -1.05 -14.97 3.30
N PHE A 188 0.21 -15.09 3.68
CA PHE A 188 0.67 -15.03 5.07
C PHE A 188 0.56 -13.61 5.62
N TYR A 189 0.74 -12.59 4.79
CA TYR A 189 0.46 -11.20 5.16
C TYR A 189 -1.03 -11.02 5.52
N ASN A 190 -1.33 -11.07 6.81
CA ASN A 190 -2.67 -10.90 7.35
C ASN A 190 -3.01 -9.40 7.38
N SER A 191 -3.90 -8.97 6.50
CA SER A 191 -4.40 -7.58 6.52
C SER A 191 -5.56 -7.46 7.52
N ILE A 192 -5.85 -6.22 7.92
CA ILE A 192 -7.04 -5.89 8.70
C ILE A 192 -8.34 -6.45 8.07
N GLN A 193 -8.39 -6.61 6.74
CA GLN A 193 -9.54 -7.22 6.06
C GLN A 193 -9.76 -8.68 6.46
N GLU A 194 -8.70 -9.46 6.72
CA GLU A 194 -8.86 -10.86 7.13
C GLU A 194 -9.41 -10.97 8.55
N ASP A 195 -9.06 -10.04 9.44
CA ASP A 195 -9.63 -9.98 10.78
C ASP A 195 -11.12 -9.64 10.73
N PHE A 196 -11.53 -8.68 9.89
CA PHE A 196 -12.94 -8.37 9.67
C PHE A 196 -13.70 -9.44 8.89
N LYS A 197 -13.03 -10.21 8.03
CA LYS A 197 -13.60 -11.39 7.37
C LYS A 197 -13.87 -12.51 8.38
N LYS A 198 -13.01 -12.69 9.38
CA LYS A 198 -13.25 -13.60 10.50
C LYS A 198 -14.37 -13.08 11.39
N LEU A 199 -14.41 -11.77 11.65
CA LEU A 199 -15.48 -11.10 12.39
C LEU A 199 -16.86 -11.34 11.75
N PHE A 200 -16.95 -11.25 10.42
CA PHE A 200 -18.21 -11.51 9.71
C PHE A 200 -18.76 -12.93 9.88
N LYS A 201 -17.90 -13.90 10.23
CA LYS A 201 -18.30 -15.30 10.47
C LYS A 201 -18.67 -15.57 11.92
N ARG A 202 -18.57 -14.57 12.79
CA ARG A 202 -18.80 -14.67 14.22
C ARG A 202 -20.16 -14.06 14.55
N SER A 203 -20.88 -14.69 15.45
CA SER A 203 -22.14 -14.21 16.02
C SER A 203 -21.91 -13.39 17.29
N GLU A 204 -20.76 -13.57 17.93
CA GLU A 204 -20.42 -12.90 19.17
C GLU A 204 -20.28 -11.38 18.94
N LEU A 205 -20.88 -10.59 19.83
CA LEU A 205 -21.05 -9.13 19.71
C LEU A 205 -21.97 -8.65 18.58
N CYS A 206 -22.65 -9.54 17.85
CA CYS A 206 -23.74 -9.11 16.97
C CYS A 206 -24.91 -8.59 17.81
N ASP A 207 -25.33 -7.38 17.50
CA ASP A 207 -26.38 -6.61 18.17
C ASP A 207 -27.57 -6.31 17.22
N LEU A 208 -27.51 -6.80 15.99
CA LEU A 208 -28.52 -6.59 14.96
C LEU A 208 -28.79 -7.89 14.18
N VAL A 209 -30.07 -8.17 13.95
CA VAL A 209 -30.53 -9.32 13.15
C VAL A 209 -31.26 -8.80 11.92
N LEU A 210 -30.73 -9.11 10.74
CA LEU A 210 -31.38 -8.83 9.45
C LEU A 210 -32.28 -10.00 9.07
N LYS A 211 -33.53 -9.72 8.71
CA LYS A 211 -34.47 -10.70 8.17
C LYS A 211 -34.51 -10.58 6.65
N ILE A 212 -33.81 -11.48 5.96
CA ILE A 212 -33.68 -11.44 4.50
C ILE A 212 -34.22 -12.75 3.94
N GLU A 213 -35.28 -12.65 3.14
CA GLU A 213 -36.06 -13.82 2.69
C GLU A 213 -36.42 -14.70 3.90
N ASN A 214 -36.08 -15.99 3.87
CA ASN A 214 -36.35 -16.94 4.96
C ASN A 214 -35.15 -17.11 5.91
N LYS A 215 -34.18 -16.17 5.92
CA LYS A 215 -32.96 -16.27 6.73
C LYS A 215 -32.83 -15.11 7.71
N GLN A 216 -32.33 -15.43 8.90
CA GLN A 216 -31.89 -14.46 9.89
C GLN A 216 -30.37 -14.36 9.85
N ILE A 217 -29.86 -13.14 9.67
CA ILE A 217 -28.43 -12.87 9.56
C ILE A 217 -28.02 -11.94 10.69
N GLN A 218 -27.23 -12.44 11.63
CA GLN A 218 -26.66 -11.64 12.71
C GLN A 218 -25.50 -10.79 12.19
N VAL A 219 -25.51 -9.51 12.53
CA VAL A 219 -24.49 -8.54 12.14
C VAL A 219 -24.21 -7.56 13.28
N HIS A 220 -23.04 -6.95 13.24
CA HIS A 220 -22.60 -5.89 14.14
C HIS A 220 -23.05 -4.54 13.57
N SER A 221 -23.98 -3.83 14.21
CA SER A 221 -24.54 -2.55 13.76
C SER A 221 -23.46 -1.48 13.55
N MET A 222 -22.44 -1.48 14.42
CA MET A 222 -21.28 -0.58 14.35
C MET A 222 -20.53 -0.68 13.02
N ILE A 223 -20.57 -1.83 12.32
CA ILE A 223 -19.93 -1.96 11.00
C ILE A 223 -20.47 -0.94 10.00
N PHE A 224 -21.76 -0.65 10.05
CA PHE A 224 -22.38 0.32 9.15
C PHE A 224 -21.99 1.74 9.52
N GLN A 225 -21.87 2.04 10.81
CA GLN A 225 -21.55 3.38 11.30
C GLN A 225 -20.20 3.88 10.79
N PHE A 226 -19.16 3.04 10.75
CA PHE A 226 -17.85 3.48 10.27
C PHE A 226 -17.65 3.27 8.77
N ARG A 227 -18.33 2.28 8.17
CA ARG A 227 -18.20 2.00 6.73
C ARG A 227 -19.09 2.86 5.87
N ILE A 228 -20.22 3.33 6.41
CA ILE A 228 -21.24 4.17 5.77
C ILE A 228 -21.76 5.20 6.79
N PRO A 229 -20.90 6.10 7.28
CA PRO A 229 -21.29 7.10 8.28
C PRO A 229 -22.36 8.08 7.79
N GLU A 230 -22.57 8.20 6.48
CA GLU A 230 -23.51 9.12 5.86
C GLU A 230 -24.98 8.71 6.05
N ILE A 231 -25.24 7.43 6.37
CA ILE A 231 -26.59 6.86 6.39
C ILE A 231 -26.83 6.16 7.73
N PRO A 232 -27.93 6.49 8.45
CA PRO A 232 -28.32 5.76 9.66
C PRO A 232 -28.49 4.27 9.37
N TYR A 233 -27.92 3.41 10.22
CA TYR A 233 -27.91 1.97 9.97
C TYR A 233 -29.33 1.40 9.83
N GLN A 234 -30.34 1.97 10.49
CA GLN A 234 -31.74 1.55 10.39
C GLN A 234 -32.26 1.67 8.93
N LYS A 235 -31.87 2.71 8.20
CA LYS A 235 -32.22 2.86 6.78
C LYS A 235 -31.51 1.79 5.93
N ILE A 236 -30.26 1.48 6.24
CA ILE A 236 -29.49 0.42 5.58
C ILE A 236 -30.17 -0.95 5.81
N VAL A 237 -30.63 -1.23 7.03
CA VAL A 237 -31.40 -2.45 7.36
C VAL A 237 -32.66 -2.54 6.51
N GLY A 238 -33.49 -1.48 6.48
CA GLY A 238 -34.74 -1.48 5.73
C GLY A 238 -34.56 -1.68 4.22
N ILE A 239 -33.40 -1.32 3.66
CA ILE A 239 -33.02 -1.63 2.28
C ILE A 239 -32.58 -3.09 2.17
N LEU A 240 -31.67 -3.55 3.04
CA LEU A 240 -31.12 -4.91 3.01
C LEU A 240 -32.20 -5.99 3.13
N GLU A 241 -33.17 -5.82 4.02
CA GLU A 241 -34.25 -6.79 4.24
C GLU A 241 -35.20 -6.95 3.03
N LYS A 242 -35.19 -6.00 2.10
CA LYS A 242 -35.95 -6.04 0.83
C LYS A 242 -35.17 -6.65 -0.33
N LYS A 243 -33.87 -6.95 -0.16
CA LYS A 243 -33.00 -7.48 -1.22
C LYS A 243 -32.96 -8.99 -1.22
N LYS A 244 -32.55 -9.56 -2.35
CA LYS A 244 -32.24 -10.99 -2.44
C LYS A 244 -31.07 -11.33 -1.52
N LEU A 245 -31.07 -12.55 -0.97
CA LEU A 245 -30.01 -13.00 -0.06
C LEU A 245 -28.61 -12.82 -0.64
N GLU A 246 -28.43 -13.13 -1.93
CA GLU A 246 -27.13 -13.00 -2.61
C GLU A 246 -26.61 -11.56 -2.64
N GLU A 247 -27.50 -10.59 -2.90
CA GLU A 247 -27.20 -9.16 -2.97
C GLU A 247 -26.82 -8.61 -1.61
N ALA A 248 -27.66 -8.90 -0.60
CA ALA A 248 -27.39 -8.51 0.79
C ALA A 248 -26.05 -9.09 1.28
N MET A 249 -25.76 -10.36 0.99
CA MET A 249 -24.49 -10.98 1.35
C MET A 249 -23.30 -10.40 0.60
N ASN A 250 -23.47 -9.94 -0.64
CA ASN A 250 -22.41 -9.24 -1.37
C ASN A 250 -22.12 -7.87 -0.74
N PHE A 251 -23.15 -7.14 -0.35
CA PHE A 251 -23.02 -5.87 0.38
C PHE A 251 -22.34 -6.04 1.74
N LEU A 252 -22.79 -6.99 2.56
CA LEU A 252 -22.19 -7.26 3.88
C LEU A 252 -20.69 -7.60 3.76
N LYS A 253 -20.29 -8.38 2.75
CA LYS A 253 -18.88 -8.68 2.51
C LYS A 253 -18.05 -7.45 2.14
N PHE A 254 -18.64 -6.53 1.37
CA PHE A 254 -18.01 -5.24 1.06
C PHE A 254 -17.88 -4.36 2.31
N VAL A 255 -18.93 -4.29 3.13
CA VAL A 255 -18.94 -3.50 4.35
C VAL A 255 -17.91 -4.04 5.34
N TYR A 256 -17.91 -5.34 5.67
CA TYR A 256 -16.98 -5.88 6.67
C TYR A 256 -15.51 -5.79 6.24
N TYR A 257 -15.16 -6.26 5.05
CA TYR A 257 -13.74 -6.44 4.70
C TYR A 257 -13.37 -5.87 3.34
N GLY A 258 -14.18 -4.95 2.81
CA GLY A 258 -13.86 -4.17 1.61
C GLY A 258 -13.75 -5.01 0.35
N ARG A 259 -14.38 -6.18 0.26
CA ARG A 259 -14.29 -7.06 -0.91
C ARG A 259 -15.56 -6.99 -1.75
N VAL A 260 -15.38 -6.60 -3.01
CA VAL A 260 -16.43 -6.69 -4.03
C VAL A 260 -16.32 -8.01 -4.78
N LYS A 261 -17.39 -8.82 -4.78
CA LYS A 261 -17.49 -10.03 -5.63
C LYS A 261 -18.25 -9.75 -6.92
N ASN A 262 -19.44 -9.15 -6.82
CA ASN A 262 -20.25 -8.74 -7.97
C ASN A 262 -20.39 -7.21 -7.94
N LEU A 263 -19.67 -6.53 -8.83
CA LEU A 263 -19.60 -5.07 -8.83
C LEU A 263 -20.93 -4.44 -9.27
N GLU A 264 -21.57 -4.97 -10.32
CA GLU A 264 -22.79 -4.38 -10.86
C GLU A 264 -23.96 -4.44 -9.87
N LYS A 265 -24.17 -5.60 -9.23
CA LYS A 265 -25.18 -5.72 -8.15
C LYS A 265 -24.89 -4.78 -6.98
N LEU A 266 -23.61 -4.61 -6.63
CA LEU A 266 -23.21 -3.73 -5.54
C LEU A 266 -23.38 -2.25 -5.89
N LYS A 267 -23.09 -1.85 -7.13
CA LYS A 267 -23.28 -0.48 -7.62
C LYS A 267 -24.75 -0.06 -7.55
N SER A 268 -25.67 -0.90 -8.00
CA SER A 268 -27.11 -0.62 -7.89
C SER A 268 -27.48 -0.33 -6.43
N MET A 269 -27.06 -1.20 -5.50
CA MET A 269 -27.37 -1.00 -4.08
C MET A 269 -26.72 0.25 -3.48
N ILE A 270 -25.44 0.52 -3.77
CA ILE A 270 -24.72 1.65 -3.17
C ILE A 270 -25.12 2.99 -3.80
N TYR A 271 -25.25 3.05 -5.13
CA TYR A 271 -25.50 4.31 -5.83
C TYR A 271 -26.98 4.64 -5.93
N GLN A 272 -27.85 3.65 -6.16
CA GLN A 272 -29.27 3.88 -6.38
C GLN A 272 -30.06 3.80 -5.06
N ASP A 273 -29.96 2.68 -4.32
CA ASP A 273 -30.79 2.50 -3.12
C ASP A 273 -30.31 3.35 -1.94
N LEU A 274 -28.99 3.43 -1.75
CA LEU A 274 -28.37 4.20 -0.67
C LEU A 274 -28.11 5.66 -1.05
N GLY A 275 -28.04 5.99 -2.34
CA GLY A 275 -27.79 7.35 -2.81
C GLY A 275 -26.35 7.84 -2.57
N LEU A 276 -25.37 6.92 -2.51
CA LEU A 276 -23.96 7.27 -2.30
C LEU A 276 -23.28 7.56 -3.66
N GLY A 277 -22.28 8.43 -3.68
CA GLY A 277 -21.65 8.88 -4.94
C GLY A 277 -20.92 7.78 -5.73
N GLU A 278 -20.74 7.98 -7.04
CA GLU A 278 -20.22 6.98 -8.00
C GLU A 278 -18.81 6.46 -7.70
N ASN A 279 -18.03 7.17 -6.88
CA ASN A 279 -16.68 6.77 -6.47
C ASN A 279 -16.62 6.17 -5.06
N TYR A 280 -17.78 5.92 -4.43
CA TYR A 280 -17.86 5.42 -3.06
C TYR A 280 -17.17 4.05 -2.91
N ILE A 281 -17.45 3.13 -3.83
CA ILE A 281 -16.85 1.79 -3.82
C ILE A 281 -15.33 1.89 -3.94
N GLU A 282 -14.83 2.70 -4.87
CA GLU A 282 -13.38 2.84 -5.12
C GLU A 282 -12.63 3.41 -3.91
N LYS A 283 -13.25 4.35 -3.18
CA LYS A 283 -12.69 4.91 -1.94
C LYS A 283 -12.65 3.89 -0.80
N LYS A 284 -13.64 2.98 -0.75
CA LYS A 284 -13.90 2.10 0.39
C LYS A 284 -13.40 0.67 0.18
N GLU A 285 -13.12 0.26 -1.06
CA GLU A 285 -12.64 -1.08 -1.41
C GLU A 285 -11.19 -1.30 -0.92
N GLY A 286 -10.89 -2.53 -0.50
CA GLY A 286 -9.55 -2.94 -0.10
C GLY A 286 -9.14 -2.54 1.32
N LYS A 287 -7.90 -2.87 1.67
CA LYS A 287 -7.26 -2.58 2.96
C LYS A 287 -7.26 -1.08 3.24
N GLN A 288 -6.91 -0.26 2.25
CA GLN A 288 -6.76 1.18 2.42
C GLN A 288 -8.09 1.86 2.75
N GLY A 289 -9.18 1.49 2.06
CA GLY A 289 -10.50 2.02 2.38
C GLY A 289 -10.95 1.65 3.79
N LEU A 290 -10.66 0.41 4.22
CA LEU A 290 -10.97 -0.04 5.58
C LEU A 290 -10.14 0.69 6.65
N VAL A 291 -8.83 0.86 6.43
CA VAL A 291 -7.94 1.61 7.33
C VAL A 291 -8.36 3.08 7.41
N SER A 292 -8.74 3.69 6.29
CA SER A 292 -9.22 5.07 6.24
C SER A 292 -10.48 5.25 7.10
N ASP A 293 -11.43 4.33 7.00
CA ASP A 293 -12.66 4.39 7.80
C ASP A 293 -12.39 4.17 9.30
N LEU A 294 -11.49 3.24 9.63
CA LEU A 294 -11.09 3.00 11.02
C LEU A 294 -10.32 4.19 11.63
N LYS A 295 -9.57 4.92 10.81
CA LYS A 295 -8.96 6.20 11.21
C LYS A 295 -10.04 7.22 11.58
N MET A 296 -11.06 7.36 10.73
CA MET A 296 -12.19 8.25 11.02
C MET A 296 -12.96 7.81 12.28
N LEU A 297 -13.18 6.51 12.46
CA LEU A 297 -13.82 5.96 13.66
C LEU A 297 -12.99 6.22 14.92
N TYR A 298 -11.67 6.02 14.88
CA TYR A 298 -10.80 6.28 16.03
C TYR A 298 -10.84 7.75 16.48
N LEU A 299 -10.90 8.68 15.51
CA LEU A 299 -10.98 10.11 15.78
C LEU A 299 -12.35 10.57 16.28
N ASN A 300 -13.39 9.76 16.07
CA ASN A 300 -14.73 10.04 16.56
C ASN A 300 -14.91 9.47 17.96
N GLU A 301 -15.10 10.34 18.97
CA GLU A 301 -15.40 9.89 20.33
C GLU A 301 -16.80 9.26 20.45
N LYS A 302 -17.73 9.56 19.53
CA LYS A 302 -19.06 8.96 19.52
C LYS A 302 -18.96 7.50 19.10
N GLY A 303 -19.35 6.59 19.99
CA GLY A 303 -19.39 5.15 19.74
C GLY A 303 -18.29 4.35 20.44
N GLN A 304 -17.34 5.01 21.12
CA GLN A 304 -16.35 4.33 21.98
C GLN A 304 -17.05 3.72 23.19
N ASP A 305 -17.27 2.40 23.14
CA ASP A 305 -18.06 1.59 24.07
C ASP A 305 -17.19 0.80 25.06
N PHE A 306 -15.88 1.06 25.09
CA PHE A 306 -14.95 0.38 25.99
C PHE A 306 -13.82 1.29 26.50
N LYS A 307 -13.35 1.02 27.71
CA LYS A 307 -12.27 1.78 28.37
C LYS A 307 -11.13 0.86 28.79
N ILE A 308 -9.90 1.32 28.56
CA ILE A 308 -8.68 0.64 29.03
C ILE A 308 -7.98 1.55 30.03
N LEU A 309 -7.86 1.04 31.26
CA LEU A 309 -7.32 1.76 32.41
C LEU A 309 -5.81 1.52 32.47
N VAL A 310 -5.03 2.57 32.22
CA VAL A 310 -3.57 2.55 32.15
C VAL A 310 -3.01 3.42 33.27
N GLY A 311 -2.83 2.81 34.45
CA GLY A 311 -2.53 3.58 35.66
C GLY A 311 -3.64 4.60 35.95
N LYS A 312 -3.32 5.90 35.83
CA LYS A 312 -4.29 7.00 35.99
C LYS A 312 -4.94 7.46 34.68
N GLU A 313 -4.47 6.98 33.54
CA GLU A 313 -5.00 7.34 32.23
C GLU A 313 -6.12 6.38 31.79
N ILE A 314 -7.06 6.90 31.00
CA ILE A 314 -8.15 6.11 30.40
C ILE A 314 -8.08 6.24 28.89
N ILE A 315 -7.91 5.11 28.21
CA ILE A 315 -7.98 5.04 26.75
C ILE A 315 -9.37 4.54 26.38
N LYS A 316 -10.17 5.40 25.76
CA LYS A 316 -11.46 5.02 25.17
C LYS A 316 -11.24 4.32 23.83
N THR A 317 -12.01 3.28 23.55
CA THR A 317 -11.88 2.44 22.35
C THR A 317 -13.19 1.71 22.05
N HIS A 318 -13.18 0.88 21.01
CA HIS A 318 -14.34 0.14 20.52
C HIS A 318 -14.16 -1.36 20.78
N LYS A 319 -15.09 -2.00 21.51
CA LYS A 319 -15.09 -3.45 21.79
C LYS A 319 -14.94 -4.26 20.51
N LEU A 320 -15.68 -3.87 19.46
CA LEU A 320 -15.67 -4.57 18.18
C LEU A 320 -14.27 -4.62 17.55
N ILE A 321 -13.52 -3.51 17.64
CA ILE A 321 -12.16 -3.42 17.09
C ILE A 321 -11.21 -4.29 17.88
N LEU A 322 -11.28 -4.24 19.21
CA LEU A 322 -10.48 -5.10 20.08
C LEU A 322 -10.78 -6.59 19.83
N PHE A 323 -12.05 -6.96 19.75
CA PHE A 323 -12.52 -8.32 19.50
C PHE A 323 -12.07 -8.84 18.13
N ALA A 324 -12.10 -7.99 17.11
CA ALA A 324 -11.62 -8.33 15.77
C ALA A 324 -10.10 -8.56 15.76
N ARG A 325 -9.33 -7.69 16.42
CA ARG A 325 -7.88 -7.59 16.26
C ARG A 325 -7.06 -8.40 17.27
N SER A 326 -7.61 -8.72 18.44
CA SER A 326 -6.89 -9.40 19.53
C SER A 326 -7.59 -10.68 19.97
N ARG A 327 -6.85 -11.78 20.06
CA ARG A 327 -7.36 -13.02 20.64
C ARG A 327 -7.57 -12.92 22.14
N LEU A 328 -6.74 -12.14 22.85
CA LEU A 328 -6.89 -11.91 24.28
C LEU A 328 -8.22 -11.20 24.57
N PHE A 329 -8.47 -10.05 23.94
CA PHE A 329 -9.73 -9.32 24.13
C PHE A 329 -10.94 -10.13 23.70
N ARG A 330 -10.80 -10.91 22.62
CA ARG A 330 -11.84 -11.87 22.22
C ARG A 330 -12.14 -12.88 23.33
N GLY A 331 -11.13 -13.54 23.89
CA GLY A 331 -11.32 -14.48 24.99
C GLY A 331 -11.98 -13.81 26.19
N MET A 332 -11.47 -12.63 26.56
CA MET A 332 -11.97 -11.83 27.68
C MET A 332 -13.45 -11.47 27.53
N PHE A 333 -13.87 -10.96 26.38
CA PHE A 333 -15.28 -10.59 26.14
C PHE A 333 -16.23 -11.79 26.11
N LEU A 334 -15.71 -13.01 25.92
CA LEU A 334 -16.51 -14.23 25.93
C LEU A 334 -16.54 -14.91 27.30
N SER A 335 -15.47 -14.76 28.09
CA SER A 335 -15.34 -15.41 29.40
C SER A 335 -15.84 -14.55 30.56
N VAL A 336 -15.78 -13.22 30.43
CA VAL A 336 -16.09 -12.30 31.52
C VAL A 336 -17.50 -11.73 31.34
N LYS A 337 -18.39 -12.06 32.29
CA LYS A 337 -19.72 -11.43 32.42
C LYS A 337 -19.61 -10.16 33.26
N ASP A 338 -18.85 -9.18 32.76
CA ASP A 338 -18.71 -7.86 33.38
C ASP A 338 -19.27 -6.78 32.42
N ASP A 339 -20.23 -6.02 32.93
CA ASP A 339 -20.90 -4.94 32.21
C ASP A 339 -20.22 -3.58 32.43
N SER A 340 -19.11 -3.53 33.20
CA SER A 340 -18.34 -2.29 33.46
C SER A 340 -17.82 -1.60 32.20
N ASN A 341 -17.73 -2.34 31.09
CA ASN A 341 -17.16 -1.87 29.82
C ASN A 341 -15.75 -1.29 30.00
N SER A 342 -14.98 -1.84 30.95
CA SER A 342 -13.63 -1.39 31.23
C SER A 342 -12.69 -2.55 31.62
N VAL A 343 -11.39 -2.37 31.42
CA VAL A 343 -10.37 -3.31 31.90
C VAL A 343 -9.06 -2.59 32.22
N HIS A 344 -8.30 -3.09 33.18
CA HIS A 344 -6.94 -2.64 33.45
C HIS A 344 -5.94 -3.23 32.45
N ASP A 345 -5.02 -2.39 31.95
CA ASP A 345 -3.84 -2.84 31.22
C ASP A 345 -2.81 -3.38 32.22
N TYR A 346 -2.32 -4.61 31.99
CA TYR A 346 -1.32 -5.29 32.82
C TYR A 346 0.03 -5.46 32.09
N THR A 347 0.24 -4.78 30.98
CA THR A 347 1.50 -4.85 30.22
C THR A 347 2.66 -4.16 30.93
N GLN A 348 2.35 -3.31 31.92
CA GLN A 348 3.30 -2.44 32.62
C GLN A 348 4.05 -1.50 31.67
N LYS A 349 3.51 -1.27 30.46
CA LYS A 349 4.12 -0.37 29.48
C LYS A 349 3.75 1.09 29.74
N PRO A 350 4.60 2.05 29.31
CA PRO A 350 4.27 3.46 29.41
C PRO A 350 2.99 3.79 28.64
N SER A 351 2.19 4.73 29.13
CA SER A 351 0.95 5.15 28.48
C SER A 351 1.13 5.57 27.03
N LYS A 352 2.24 6.26 26.71
CA LYS A 352 2.61 6.59 25.32
C LYS A 352 2.74 5.35 24.42
N SER A 353 3.37 4.28 24.90
CA SER A 353 3.52 3.03 24.13
C SER A 353 2.15 2.38 23.93
N ILE A 354 1.33 2.33 24.97
CA ILE A 354 -0.01 1.75 24.94
C ILE A 354 -0.93 2.52 23.98
N GLN A 355 -0.92 3.86 24.03
CA GLN A 355 -1.67 4.69 23.08
C GLN A 355 -1.25 4.42 21.62
N GLN A 356 0.05 4.26 21.35
CA GLN A 356 0.53 3.90 20.01
C GLN A 356 0.10 2.49 19.61
N PHE A 357 0.08 1.54 20.55
CA PHE A 357 -0.41 0.20 20.31
C PHE A 357 -1.90 0.20 19.93
N PHE A 358 -2.72 0.98 20.63
CA PHE A 358 -4.14 1.08 20.27
C PHE A 358 -4.32 1.76 18.91
N LYS A 359 -3.57 2.82 18.58
CA LYS A 359 -3.58 3.39 17.21
C LYS A 359 -3.24 2.33 16.16
N PHE A 360 -2.26 1.48 16.43
CA PHE A 360 -1.93 0.35 15.57
C PHE A 360 -3.12 -0.59 15.33
N LEU A 361 -3.89 -0.93 16.36
CA LEU A 361 -5.04 -1.84 16.20
C LEU A 361 -6.05 -1.32 15.17
N TYR A 362 -6.21 0.00 15.03
CA TYR A 362 -7.08 0.62 14.04
C TYR A 362 -6.41 0.80 12.68
N PHE A 363 -5.17 1.30 12.67
CA PHE A 363 -4.59 1.84 11.44
C PHE A 363 -3.76 0.82 10.67
N ASP A 364 -3.28 -0.24 11.33
CA ASP A 364 -2.34 -1.20 10.74
C ASP A 364 -1.14 -0.47 10.10
N GLU A 365 -0.66 0.59 10.78
CA GLU A 365 0.42 1.51 10.38
C GLU A 365 1.29 1.88 11.61
N ILE A 366 2.60 2.07 11.38
CA ILE A 366 3.56 2.60 12.35
C ILE A 366 3.90 4.04 11.97
N PRO A 367 4.05 4.97 12.93
CA PRO A 367 4.59 6.30 12.64
C PRO A 367 6.01 6.21 12.05
N ASN A 368 6.28 6.90 10.94
CA ASN A 368 7.59 6.90 10.26
C ASN A 368 8.78 7.22 11.20
N ASN A 369 8.55 8.02 12.25
CA ASN A 369 9.57 8.43 13.23
C ASN A 369 9.38 7.74 14.59
N ILE A 370 8.96 6.48 14.61
CA ILE A 370 8.80 5.75 15.87
C ILE A 370 10.13 5.63 16.62
N GLN A 371 10.08 5.88 17.93
CA GLN A 371 11.22 5.68 18.83
C GLN A 371 11.48 4.17 18.99
N ILE A 372 12.76 3.78 19.03
CA ILE A 372 13.19 2.36 19.17
C ILE A 372 12.52 1.70 20.39
N ARG A 373 12.45 2.42 21.51
CA ARG A 373 11.80 1.94 22.73
C ARG A 373 10.31 1.62 22.51
N ILE A 374 9.58 2.51 21.84
CA ILE A 374 8.16 2.30 21.52
C ILE A 374 8.01 1.12 20.55
N ALA A 375 8.89 1.00 19.54
CA ALA A 375 8.88 -0.11 18.61
C ALA A 375 9.05 -1.46 19.32
N LYS A 376 9.97 -1.55 20.29
CA LYS A 376 10.16 -2.73 21.15
C LYS A 376 8.91 -3.02 22.00
N ASP A 377 8.36 -1.99 22.65
CA ASP A 377 7.15 -2.14 23.46
C ASP A 377 5.96 -2.64 22.64
N LEU A 378 5.80 -2.18 21.39
CA LEU A 378 4.74 -2.64 20.47
C LEU A 378 4.86 -4.14 20.14
N LEU A 379 6.08 -4.65 19.96
CA LEU A 379 6.32 -6.07 19.71
C LEU A 379 5.95 -6.93 20.91
N GLU A 380 6.35 -6.50 22.11
CA GLU A 380 6.03 -7.20 23.36
C GLU A 380 4.53 -7.16 23.68
N MET A 381 3.88 -6.01 23.48
CA MET A 381 2.43 -5.88 23.62
C MET A 381 1.67 -6.74 22.60
N ALA A 382 2.21 -6.94 21.40
CA ALA A 382 1.58 -7.82 20.42
C ALA A 382 1.55 -9.28 20.86
N ASP A 383 2.57 -9.76 21.59
CA ASP A 383 2.51 -11.07 22.24
C ASP A 383 1.48 -11.09 23.36
N PHE A 384 1.52 -10.11 24.26
CA PHE A 384 0.60 -10.02 25.39
C PHE A 384 -0.86 -10.01 24.94
N TYR A 385 -1.20 -9.12 24.01
CA TYR A 385 -2.54 -8.99 23.44
C TYR A 385 -2.84 -10.06 22.38
N GLN A 386 -1.92 -10.99 22.13
CA GLN A 386 -2.08 -12.09 21.18
C GLN A 386 -2.53 -11.62 19.78
N ILE A 387 -1.92 -10.53 19.31
CA ILE A 387 -2.13 -10.02 17.97
C ILE A 387 -1.49 -10.98 16.98
N ASN A 388 -2.12 -11.17 15.83
CA ASN A 388 -1.53 -11.97 14.78
C ASN A 388 -0.27 -11.29 14.23
N LYS A 389 0.91 -11.77 14.65
CA LYS A 389 2.22 -11.26 14.20
C LYS A 389 2.49 -11.41 12.70
N LYS A 390 1.62 -12.13 11.98
CA LYS A 390 1.63 -12.21 10.52
C LYS A 390 1.13 -10.93 9.84
N SER A 391 0.78 -9.88 10.60
CA SER A 391 0.63 -8.55 10.03
C SER A 391 1.98 -8.07 9.50
N TYR A 392 1.92 -7.48 8.31
CA TYR A 392 3.00 -6.78 7.66
C TYR A 392 3.76 -5.80 8.59
N LEU A 393 3.05 -5.24 9.57
CA LEU A 393 3.59 -4.23 10.46
C LEU A 393 4.65 -4.73 11.43
N PHE A 394 4.61 -6.00 11.84
CA PHE A 394 5.63 -6.53 12.76
C PHE A 394 6.98 -6.70 12.09
N LEU A 395 6.99 -7.00 10.79
CA LEU A 395 8.21 -7.00 9.99
C LEU A 395 8.80 -5.58 9.83
N GLN A 396 7.95 -4.55 9.69
CA GLN A 396 8.44 -3.16 9.71
C GLN A 396 9.07 -2.80 11.05
N LEU A 397 8.49 -3.21 12.18
CA LEU A 397 9.08 -2.97 13.50
C LEU A 397 10.42 -3.69 13.64
N GLU A 398 10.50 -4.95 13.22
CA GLU A 398 11.75 -5.73 13.23
C GLU A 398 12.83 -5.10 12.34
N GLU A 399 12.50 -4.64 11.13
CA GLU A 399 13.43 -3.93 10.24
C GLU A 399 13.89 -2.60 10.83
N ILE A 400 13.00 -1.82 11.46
CA ILE A 400 13.36 -0.56 12.11
C ILE A 400 14.36 -0.79 13.25
N LEU A 401 14.15 -1.86 14.02
CA LEU A 401 15.06 -2.24 15.11
C LEU A 401 16.41 -2.69 14.56
N GLN A 402 16.43 -3.51 13.50
CA GLN A 402 17.68 -3.97 12.86
C GLN A 402 18.49 -2.83 12.24
N ASN A 403 17.83 -1.90 11.53
CA ASN A 403 18.52 -0.81 10.82
C ASN A 403 19.03 0.31 11.74
N LYS A 404 18.57 0.39 13.00
CA LYS A 404 19.03 1.39 13.98
C LYS A 404 19.98 0.84 15.05
N LEU A 405 20.29 -0.46 14.99
CA LEU A 405 21.31 -1.12 15.82
C LEU A 405 22.71 -1.12 15.15
N ILE A 406 22.78 -0.67 13.90
CA ILE A 406 24.00 -0.40 13.11
C ILE A 406 24.17 1.12 13.09
#